data_AF-A0A553FTY8-F1
#
_entry.id   AF-A0A553FTY8-F1
#
_cell.length_a   1.000
_cell.length_b   1.000
_cell.length_c   1.000
_cell.angle_alpha   90.00
_cell.angle_beta   90.00
_cell.angle_gamma   90.00
#
_symmetry.space_group_name_H-M   'P 1'
#
loop_
_entity.id
_entity.type
_entity.pdbx_description
1 polymer ?
#
loop_
_entity_poly.entity_id
_entity_poly.type
_entity_poly.pdbx_seq_one_letter_code
_entity_poly.pdbx_strand_id
1 'polypeptide(L)'
;MTTSTFENPLPEQYHSIAATGYRANGAEVEGKWPIYPEMAAAGLWTTPSQLILWAKEIQEIQQTQKDGLLKVKTVNEMLTPGKNDHGLGPGVSEHTFGHGGADEGFRARLVAWHDTPRAVVIMVNSDNGSIIQEIMLSIATEYGLPGIEPKTRVIREKSYQELQNYAGKYHFPELGEAEIAIKDNGLELSGEFLDDPVFVLPETDSTFFERTNGEYFNFVMEKGKVTGFKVQRFEASKIE
;
A
#
# COMPACT_ATOMS: atom_id res chain seq x y z
N MET A 1 25.75 -4.34 -6.01
CA MET A 1 24.95 -3.16 -6.36
C MET A 1 25.81 -2.19 -7.17
N THR A 2 25.99 -2.42 -8.47
CA THR A 2 26.97 -1.68 -9.31
C THR A 2 26.36 -0.60 -10.19
N THR A 3 25.04 -0.61 -10.37
CA THR A 3 24.28 0.37 -11.18
C THR A 3 23.23 1.07 -10.31
N SER A 4 23.54 1.29 -9.04
CA SER A 4 22.71 2.02 -8.09
C SER A 4 23.46 3.24 -7.60
N THR A 5 22.78 4.36 -7.35
CA THR A 5 23.42 5.60 -6.89
C THR A 5 22.49 6.40 -5.98
N PHE A 6 23.10 7.16 -5.06
CA PHE A 6 22.42 8.20 -4.29
C PHE A 6 22.71 9.61 -4.86
N GLU A 7 23.47 9.72 -5.95
CA GLU A 7 23.77 11.02 -6.54
C GLU A 7 22.48 11.75 -6.96
N ASN A 8 22.37 12.99 -6.51
CA ASN A 8 21.21 13.85 -6.73
C ASN A 8 21.70 15.27 -7.08
N PRO A 9 21.38 15.81 -8.27
CA PRO A 9 20.54 15.23 -9.32
C PRO A 9 21.13 13.95 -9.94
N LEU A 10 20.26 13.11 -10.54
CA LEU A 10 20.69 11.89 -11.22
C LEU A 10 21.73 12.22 -12.32
N PRO A 11 22.91 11.58 -12.33
CA PRO A 11 23.94 11.85 -13.34
C PRO A 11 23.47 11.56 -14.78
N GLU A 12 23.92 12.39 -15.72
CA GLU A 12 23.51 12.34 -17.14
C GLU A 12 23.71 10.97 -17.80
N GLN A 13 24.78 10.25 -17.41
CA GLN A 13 25.06 8.90 -17.91
C GLN A 13 23.92 7.90 -17.65
N TYR A 14 23.07 8.13 -16.64
CA TYR A 14 21.96 7.26 -16.31
C TYR A 14 20.63 7.68 -16.96
N HIS A 15 20.54 8.88 -17.55
CA HIS A 15 19.27 9.42 -18.05
C HIS A 15 18.64 8.57 -19.15
N SER A 16 19.45 7.87 -19.95
CA SER A 16 18.97 7.01 -21.04
C SER A 16 18.33 5.69 -20.58
N ILE A 17 18.60 5.28 -19.33
CA ILE A 17 18.08 4.03 -18.74
C ILE A 17 17.14 4.28 -17.56
N ALA A 18 17.01 5.52 -17.12
CA ALA A 18 16.09 5.92 -16.07
C ALA A 18 14.64 5.91 -16.58
N ALA A 19 13.74 5.36 -15.79
CA ALA A 19 12.31 5.39 -16.09
C ALA A 19 11.75 6.82 -15.90
N THR A 20 10.79 7.19 -16.75
CA THR A 20 9.96 8.38 -16.53
C THR A 20 8.85 8.02 -15.54
N GLY A 21 8.64 8.84 -14.52
CA GLY A 21 7.56 8.69 -13.56
C GLY A 21 6.23 9.18 -14.14
N TYR A 22 5.14 8.52 -13.78
CA TYR A 22 3.79 8.86 -14.25
C TYR A 22 2.81 9.05 -13.09
N ARG A 23 1.96 10.06 -13.18
CA ARG A 23 0.84 10.26 -12.24
C ARG A 23 -0.22 9.19 -12.43
N ALA A 24 -1.16 9.09 -11.47
CA ALA A 24 -2.23 8.10 -11.51
C ALA A 24 -3.12 8.22 -12.76
N ASN A 25 -3.28 9.43 -13.30
CA ASN A 25 -4.01 9.72 -14.53
C ASN A 25 -3.19 9.47 -15.83
N GLY A 26 -1.96 8.96 -15.72
CA GLY A 26 -1.07 8.68 -16.85
C GLY A 26 -0.30 9.89 -17.38
N ALA A 27 -0.42 11.07 -16.77
CA ALA A 27 0.41 12.22 -17.12
C ALA A 27 1.86 11.98 -16.66
N GLU A 28 2.83 12.40 -17.48
CA GLU A 28 4.24 12.38 -17.10
C GLU A 28 4.50 13.34 -15.93
N VAL A 29 5.37 12.93 -15.01
CA VAL A 29 5.93 13.82 -13.99
C VAL A 29 6.82 14.87 -14.67
N GLU A 30 6.69 16.12 -14.25
CA GLU A 30 7.48 17.22 -14.82
C GLU A 30 8.98 16.95 -14.63
N GLY A 31 9.76 17.12 -15.70
CA GLY A 31 11.20 16.79 -15.67
C GLY A 31 11.50 15.28 -15.63
N LYS A 32 10.49 14.42 -15.83
CA LYS A 32 10.51 12.95 -15.81
C LYS A 32 10.68 12.30 -14.44
N TRP A 33 11.36 12.95 -13.51
CA TRP A 33 11.50 12.50 -12.13
C TRP A 33 11.82 13.68 -11.22
N PRO A 34 11.37 13.63 -9.96
CA PRO A 34 11.64 14.67 -8.99
C PRO A 34 13.10 14.67 -8.53
N ILE A 35 13.56 15.83 -8.05
CA ILE A 35 14.85 16.03 -7.37
C ILE A 35 14.54 16.37 -5.92
N TYR A 36 14.80 15.43 -5.02
CA TYR A 36 14.44 15.54 -3.61
C TYR A 36 15.66 15.73 -2.68
N PRO A 37 15.62 16.61 -1.66
CA PRO A 37 16.69 16.75 -0.69
C PRO A 37 16.85 15.54 0.26
N GLU A 38 15.83 14.70 0.43
CA GLU A 38 15.76 13.55 1.35
C GLU A 38 16.53 12.30 0.89
N MET A 39 17.80 12.47 0.51
CA MET A 39 18.63 11.42 -0.09
C MET A 39 18.71 10.13 0.73
N ALA A 40 18.83 10.23 2.06
CA ALA A 40 18.96 9.07 2.92
C ALA A 40 17.64 8.27 3.07
N ALA A 41 16.50 8.93 2.90
CA ALA A 41 15.18 8.31 3.06
C ALA A 41 14.60 7.79 1.74
N ALA A 42 14.82 8.51 0.63
CA ALA A 42 14.18 8.23 -0.67
C ALA A 42 15.11 8.36 -1.89
N GLY A 43 16.37 8.75 -1.73
CA GLY A 43 17.24 9.12 -2.87
C GLY A 43 17.92 7.98 -3.63
N LEU A 44 17.62 6.71 -3.36
CA LEU A 44 18.28 5.58 -4.00
C LEU A 44 17.72 5.34 -5.42
N TRP A 45 18.50 5.67 -6.44
CA TRP A 45 18.26 5.20 -7.80
C TRP A 45 18.80 3.79 -7.97
N THR A 46 17.95 2.86 -8.41
CA THR A 46 18.30 1.44 -8.52
C THR A 46 17.37 0.69 -9.48
N THR A 47 17.61 -0.61 -9.66
CA THR A 47 16.72 -1.52 -10.41
C THR A 47 16.27 -2.68 -9.51
N PRO A 48 15.21 -3.43 -9.87
CA PRO A 48 14.80 -4.61 -9.10
C PRO A 48 15.94 -5.62 -8.93
N SER A 49 16.73 -5.85 -9.99
CA SER A 49 17.86 -6.80 -9.98
C SER A 49 19.03 -6.35 -9.10
N GLN A 50 19.22 -5.04 -8.88
CA GLN A 50 20.22 -4.56 -7.92
C GLN A 50 19.66 -4.58 -6.50
N LEU A 51 18.41 -4.18 -6.30
CA LEU A 51 17.80 -4.11 -4.97
C LEU A 51 17.59 -5.51 -4.35
N ILE A 52 17.29 -6.54 -5.16
CA ILE A 52 17.16 -7.92 -4.66
C ILE A 52 18.46 -8.45 -4.03
N LEU A 53 19.63 -7.89 -4.39
CA LEU A 53 20.91 -8.28 -3.79
C LEU A 53 20.97 -7.93 -2.30
N TRP A 54 20.27 -6.88 -1.86
CA TRP A 54 20.13 -6.57 -0.44
C TRP A 54 19.37 -7.70 0.27
N ALA A 55 18.23 -8.13 -0.27
CA ALA A 55 17.44 -9.21 0.33
C ALA A 55 18.26 -10.51 0.40
N LYS A 56 18.99 -10.83 -0.67
CA LYS A 56 19.89 -11.98 -0.73
C LYS A 56 20.92 -11.96 0.40
N GLU A 57 21.64 -10.85 0.57
CA GLU A 57 22.67 -10.71 1.61
C GLU A 57 22.08 -10.86 3.02
N ILE A 58 20.94 -10.21 3.28
CA ILE A 58 20.26 -10.29 4.58
C ILE A 58 19.77 -11.71 4.88
N GLN A 59 19.17 -12.39 3.90
CA GLN A 59 18.75 -13.78 4.04
C GLN A 59 19.94 -14.72 4.25
N GLU A 60 21.05 -14.52 3.53
CA GLU A 60 22.25 -15.35 3.67
C GLU A 60 22.84 -15.24 5.08
N ILE A 61 22.98 -14.02 5.62
CA ILE A 61 23.44 -13.80 7.00
C ILE A 61 22.45 -14.41 8.00
N GLN A 62 21.15 -14.18 7.81
CA GLN A 62 20.10 -14.69 8.70
C GLN A 62 20.07 -16.24 8.73
N GLN A 63 20.19 -16.89 7.57
CA GLN A 63 20.05 -18.35 7.47
C GLN A 63 21.33 -19.07 7.90
N THR A 64 22.50 -18.51 7.56
CA THR A 64 23.78 -19.17 7.88
C THR A 64 24.32 -18.81 9.26
N GLN A 65 23.81 -17.74 9.87
CA GLN A 65 24.32 -17.15 11.12
C GLN A 65 25.84 -16.90 11.04
N LYS A 66 26.32 -16.45 9.89
CA LYS A 66 27.70 -16.03 9.64
C LYS A 66 27.73 -14.56 9.25
N ASP A 67 28.75 -13.85 9.72
CA ASP A 67 28.98 -12.47 9.32
C ASP A 67 29.23 -12.39 7.81
N GLY A 68 28.64 -11.39 7.17
CA GLY A 68 28.82 -11.05 5.76
C GLY A 68 29.21 -9.58 5.62
N LEU A 69 28.53 -8.87 4.72
CA LEU A 69 28.63 -7.41 4.62
C LEU A 69 28.22 -6.73 5.93
N LEU A 70 27.23 -7.31 6.62
CA LEU A 70 26.80 -6.92 7.96
C LEU A 70 27.10 -8.04 8.96
N LYS A 71 27.18 -7.66 10.24
CA LYS A 71 27.29 -8.63 11.33
C LYS A 71 25.96 -9.34 11.53
N VAL A 72 26.01 -10.61 11.91
CA VAL A 72 24.81 -11.40 12.29
C VAL A 72 23.98 -10.66 13.32
N LYS A 73 24.63 -10.09 14.35
CA LYS A 73 23.95 -9.30 15.38
C LYS A 73 23.13 -8.14 14.77
N THR A 74 23.70 -7.40 13.83
CA THR A 74 23.03 -6.28 13.17
C THR A 74 21.85 -6.74 12.35
N VAL A 75 21.99 -7.83 11.57
CA VAL A 75 20.89 -8.39 10.79
C VAL A 75 19.76 -8.87 11.70
N ASN A 76 20.07 -9.57 12.78
CA ASN A 76 19.07 -10.02 13.74
C ASN A 76 18.33 -8.83 14.39
N GLU A 77 19.04 -7.75 14.74
CA GLU A 77 18.41 -6.51 15.24
C GLU A 77 17.54 -5.83 14.18
N MET A 78 17.98 -5.77 12.91
CA MET A 78 17.19 -5.24 11.79
C MET A 78 15.89 -6.00 11.58
N LEU A 79 15.90 -7.31 11.79
CA LEU A 79 14.75 -8.21 11.59
C LEU A 79 13.98 -8.51 12.88
N THR A 80 14.28 -7.84 13.99
CA THR A 80 13.48 -7.95 15.21
C THR A 80 12.33 -6.93 15.16
N PRO A 81 11.06 -7.35 15.14
CA PRO A 81 9.93 -6.43 15.07
C PRO A 81 9.83 -5.59 16.36
N GLY A 82 9.69 -4.29 16.17
CA GLY A 82 9.41 -3.30 17.20
C GLY A 82 7.97 -2.78 17.11
N LYS A 83 7.78 -1.46 17.27
CA LYS A 83 6.45 -0.84 17.19
C LYS A 83 5.91 -0.93 15.76
N ASN A 84 4.62 -1.27 15.62
CA ASN A 84 3.94 -1.42 14.32
C ASN A 84 4.66 -2.42 13.41
N ASP A 85 5.22 -3.48 13.99
CA ASP A 85 5.88 -4.57 13.26
C ASP A 85 7.04 -4.08 12.39
N HIS A 86 7.74 -3.02 12.82
CA HIS A 86 8.95 -2.52 12.15
C HIS A 86 10.20 -2.84 12.94
N GLY A 87 11.19 -3.43 12.25
CA GLY A 87 12.54 -3.54 12.77
C GLY A 87 13.36 -2.29 12.47
N LEU A 88 14.69 -2.43 12.35
CA LEU A 88 15.57 -1.32 11.99
C LEU A 88 15.65 -1.16 10.47
N GLY A 89 14.62 -0.55 9.89
CA GLY A 89 14.48 -0.35 8.45
C GLY A 89 13.27 -1.09 7.88
N PRO A 90 13.29 -2.43 7.77
CA PRO A 90 12.18 -3.17 7.18
C PRO A 90 10.99 -3.31 8.14
N GLY A 91 9.79 -3.40 7.58
CA GLY A 91 8.66 -4.06 8.22
C GLY A 91 8.92 -5.56 8.31
N VAL A 92 8.54 -6.17 9.42
CA VAL A 92 8.79 -7.58 9.75
C VAL A 92 7.49 -8.20 10.23
N SER A 93 7.07 -9.28 9.59
CA SER A 93 5.89 -10.08 9.92
C SER A 93 6.34 -11.49 10.31
N GLU A 94 5.38 -12.37 10.62
CA GLU A 94 5.66 -13.77 10.92
C GLU A 94 6.45 -14.48 9.81
N HIS A 95 6.09 -14.24 8.54
CA HIS A 95 6.66 -14.97 7.41
C HIS A 95 7.66 -14.17 6.58
N THR A 96 7.56 -12.83 6.61
CA THR A 96 8.27 -11.97 5.68
C THR A 96 8.83 -10.72 6.32
N PHE A 97 9.88 -10.20 5.72
CA PHE A 97 10.37 -8.85 5.97
C PHE A 97 10.52 -8.09 4.65
N GLY A 98 10.49 -6.76 4.72
CA GLY A 98 10.67 -5.94 3.53
C GLY A 98 10.23 -4.50 3.73
N HIS A 99 10.07 -3.77 2.63
CA HIS A 99 9.65 -2.38 2.69
C HIS A 99 8.95 -1.96 1.40
N GLY A 100 8.04 -0.99 1.51
CA GLY A 100 7.48 -0.29 0.35
C GLY A 100 8.35 0.89 -0.07
N GLY A 101 8.03 1.53 -1.18
CA GLY A 101 8.61 2.80 -1.58
C GLY A 101 7.61 3.57 -2.43
N ALA A 102 7.55 4.88 -2.23
CA ALA A 102 6.70 5.76 -2.99
C ALA A 102 7.34 7.15 -3.09
N ASP A 103 7.58 7.57 -4.32
CA ASP A 103 7.94 8.94 -4.72
C ASP A 103 6.97 9.38 -5.82
N GLU A 104 6.91 10.67 -6.16
CA GLU A 104 6.03 11.14 -7.23
C GLU A 104 6.32 10.38 -8.54
N GLY A 105 5.32 9.64 -9.00
CA GLY A 105 5.40 8.84 -10.22
C GLY A 105 6.11 7.49 -10.10
N PHE A 106 6.45 7.02 -8.89
CA PHE A 106 7.13 5.73 -8.68
C PHE A 106 6.59 4.97 -7.47
N ARG A 107 6.49 3.64 -7.59
CA ARG A 107 6.14 2.72 -6.50
C ARG A 107 7.10 1.54 -6.49
N ALA A 108 7.47 1.09 -5.29
CA ALA A 108 8.33 -0.07 -5.10
C ALA A 108 7.83 -0.96 -3.97
N ARG A 109 8.14 -2.25 -4.08
CA ARG A 109 7.91 -3.23 -3.02
C ARG A 109 9.03 -4.25 -3.01
N LEU A 110 9.66 -4.42 -1.85
CA LEU A 110 10.54 -5.55 -1.56
C LEU A 110 9.88 -6.41 -0.50
N VAL A 111 9.84 -7.72 -0.74
CA VAL A 111 9.44 -8.73 0.24
C VAL A 111 10.42 -9.89 0.18
N ALA A 112 10.88 -10.35 1.34
CA ALA A 112 11.74 -11.51 1.50
C ALA A 112 11.15 -12.41 2.59
N TRP A 113 11.17 -13.72 2.36
CA TRP A 113 10.66 -14.71 3.31
C TRP A 113 11.75 -15.12 4.29
N HIS A 114 11.42 -15.32 5.56
CA HIS A 114 12.40 -15.75 6.57
C HIS A 114 12.90 -17.17 6.32
N ASP A 115 11.96 -18.10 6.14
CA ASP A 115 12.25 -19.54 6.16
C ASP A 115 12.63 -20.12 4.80
N THR A 116 12.61 -19.30 3.74
CA THR A 116 12.95 -19.75 2.39
C THR A 116 13.87 -18.73 1.71
N PRO A 117 14.77 -19.17 0.81
CA PRO A 117 15.63 -18.27 0.03
C PRO A 117 14.84 -17.62 -1.13
N ARG A 118 13.69 -17.03 -0.80
CA ARG A 118 12.79 -16.36 -1.75
C ARG A 118 12.66 -14.91 -1.37
N ALA A 119 12.81 -14.05 -2.36
CA ALA A 119 12.54 -12.64 -2.25
C ALA A 119 12.02 -12.13 -3.59
N VAL A 120 11.21 -11.08 -3.54
CA VAL A 120 10.58 -10.44 -4.69
C VAL A 120 10.80 -8.94 -4.56
N VAL A 121 11.21 -8.32 -5.66
CA VAL A 121 11.23 -6.86 -5.81
C VAL A 121 10.41 -6.49 -7.02
N ILE A 122 9.43 -5.62 -6.83
CA ILE A 122 8.60 -5.06 -7.89
C ILE A 122 8.75 -3.54 -7.85
N MET A 123 8.98 -2.93 -9.00
CA MET A 123 9.04 -1.47 -9.17
C MET A 123 8.14 -1.08 -10.33
N VAL A 124 7.38 -0.02 -10.16
CA VAL A 124 6.44 0.52 -11.14
C VAL A 124 6.67 2.03 -11.23
N ASN A 125 6.70 2.56 -12.44
CA ASN A 125 6.88 3.98 -12.72
C ASN A 125 5.52 4.69 -12.84
N SER A 126 4.61 4.43 -11.90
CA SER A 126 3.32 5.11 -11.82
C SER A 126 2.93 5.35 -10.37
N ASP A 127 2.26 6.44 -10.09
CA ASP A 127 1.59 6.65 -8.79
C ASP A 127 0.51 5.59 -8.53
N ASN A 128 -0.03 4.99 -9.59
CA ASN A 128 -0.89 3.82 -9.49
C ASN A 128 -0.05 2.54 -9.38
N GLY A 129 0.18 2.10 -8.15
CA GLY A 129 0.92 0.86 -7.84
C GLY A 129 0.06 -0.40 -7.72
N SER A 130 -1.23 -0.36 -8.06
CA SER A 130 -2.18 -1.47 -7.81
C SER A 130 -1.72 -2.83 -8.36
N ILE A 131 -1.06 -2.84 -9.53
CA ILE A 131 -0.52 -4.05 -10.16
C ILE A 131 0.50 -4.80 -9.29
N ILE A 132 1.16 -4.11 -8.36
CA ILE A 132 2.11 -4.73 -7.42
C ILE A 132 1.41 -5.82 -6.60
N GLN A 133 0.19 -5.56 -6.13
CA GLN A 133 -0.55 -6.51 -5.31
C GLN A 133 -0.92 -7.77 -6.10
N GLU A 134 -1.41 -7.61 -7.33
CA GLU A 134 -1.79 -8.73 -8.20
C GLU A 134 -0.59 -9.62 -8.54
N ILE A 135 0.56 -9.00 -8.84
CA ILE A 135 1.81 -9.74 -9.08
C ILE A 135 2.24 -10.49 -7.80
N MET A 136 2.21 -9.83 -6.64
CA MET A 136 2.59 -10.47 -5.37
C MET A 136 1.68 -11.65 -5.03
N LEU A 137 0.35 -11.49 -5.17
CA LEU A 137 -0.62 -12.57 -4.94
C LEU A 137 -0.41 -13.74 -5.90
N SER A 138 -0.14 -13.45 -7.17
CA SER A 138 0.14 -14.47 -8.18
C SER A 138 1.40 -15.26 -7.86
N ILE A 139 2.49 -14.58 -7.48
CA ILE A 139 3.74 -15.22 -7.08
C ILE A 139 3.55 -16.04 -5.80
N ALA A 140 2.90 -15.48 -4.78
CA ALA A 140 2.68 -16.18 -3.53
C ALA A 140 1.85 -17.45 -3.72
N THR A 141 0.81 -17.38 -4.56
CA THR A 141 -0.03 -18.54 -4.90
C THR A 141 0.75 -19.60 -5.66
N GLU A 142 1.46 -19.22 -6.73
CA GLU A 142 2.21 -20.16 -7.58
C GLU A 142 3.29 -20.92 -6.80
N TYR A 143 3.99 -20.23 -5.90
CA TYR A 143 5.10 -20.80 -5.15
C TYR A 143 4.73 -21.26 -3.72
N GLY A 144 3.44 -21.19 -3.34
CA GLY A 144 2.97 -21.58 -2.01
C GLY A 144 3.65 -20.80 -0.87
N LEU A 145 3.84 -19.49 -1.05
CA LEU A 145 4.55 -18.64 -0.10
C LEU A 145 3.59 -18.04 0.93
N PRO A 146 3.82 -18.23 2.24
CA PRO A 146 2.88 -17.80 3.28
C PRO A 146 2.97 -16.30 3.58
N GLY A 147 1.92 -15.75 4.19
CA GLY A 147 1.83 -14.35 4.65
C GLY A 147 1.44 -13.35 3.56
N ILE A 148 1.08 -13.84 2.37
CA ILE A 148 0.55 -13.02 1.27
C ILE A 148 -0.66 -13.75 0.66
N GLU A 149 -1.80 -13.58 1.32
CA GLU A 149 -3.06 -14.16 0.90
C GLU A 149 -4.04 -13.07 0.43
N PRO A 150 -4.96 -13.41 -0.50
CA PRO A 150 -6.02 -12.48 -0.87
C PRO A 150 -6.91 -12.22 0.35
N LYS A 151 -7.19 -10.94 0.62
CA LYS A 151 -8.19 -10.56 1.61
C LYS A 151 -9.58 -10.87 1.04
N THR A 152 -10.20 -11.94 1.51
CA THR A 152 -11.59 -12.28 1.15
C THR A 152 -12.57 -11.57 2.08
N ARG A 153 -13.61 -10.98 1.50
CA ARG A 153 -14.71 -10.33 2.23
C ARG A 153 -16.02 -11.07 1.96
N VAL A 154 -16.94 -10.99 2.92
CA VAL A 154 -18.28 -11.57 2.76
C VAL A 154 -19.28 -10.44 2.55
N ILE A 155 -20.01 -10.48 1.45
CA ILE A 155 -21.11 -9.55 1.19
C ILE A 155 -22.33 -10.05 1.95
N ARG A 156 -22.83 -9.24 2.88
CA ARG A 156 -24.12 -9.46 3.54
C ARG A 156 -25.18 -8.65 2.82
N GLU A 157 -25.91 -9.29 1.92
CA GLU A 157 -27.01 -8.67 1.19
C GLU A 157 -27.97 -7.92 2.13
N LYS A 158 -28.27 -6.67 1.78
CA LYS A 158 -29.19 -5.78 2.49
C LYS A 158 -30.30 -5.37 1.53
N SER A 159 -31.52 -5.30 2.04
CA SER A 159 -32.64 -4.74 1.27
C SER A 159 -32.43 -3.25 1.01
N TYR A 160 -33.10 -2.73 -0.02
CA TYR A 160 -33.11 -1.30 -0.32
C TYR A 160 -33.55 -0.46 0.90
N GLN A 161 -34.56 -0.91 1.65
CA GLN A 161 -35.02 -0.23 2.87
C GLN A 161 -33.94 -0.19 3.97
N GLU A 162 -33.13 -1.24 4.11
CA GLU A 162 -32.02 -1.23 5.06
C GLU A 162 -30.91 -0.27 4.61
N LEU A 163 -30.58 -0.26 3.31
CA LEU A 163 -29.56 0.63 2.74
C LEU A 163 -29.94 2.12 2.82
N GLN A 164 -31.25 2.44 2.83
CA GLN A 164 -31.74 3.81 3.01
C GLN A 164 -31.27 4.46 4.32
N ASN A 165 -30.97 3.68 5.36
CA ASN A 165 -30.47 4.24 6.62
C ASN A 165 -29.09 4.91 6.47
N TYR A 166 -28.30 4.47 5.49
CA TYR A 166 -26.93 4.92 5.25
C TYR A 166 -26.84 5.98 4.14
N ALA A 167 -27.85 6.07 3.27
CA ALA A 167 -27.91 7.10 2.24
C ALA A 167 -28.15 8.49 2.85
N GLY A 168 -27.53 9.52 2.28
CA GLY A 168 -27.62 10.89 2.77
C GLY A 168 -26.33 11.68 2.57
N LYS A 169 -26.30 12.90 3.14
CA LYS A 169 -25.11 13.75 3.09
C LYS A 169 -24.30 13.63 4.36
N TYR A 170 -23.00 13.69 4.21
CA TYR A 170 -22.01 13.55 5.26
C TYR A 170 -21.01 14.69 5.19
N HIS A 171 -20.58 15.18 6.35
CA HIS A 171 -19.57 16.22 6.46
C HIS A 171 -18.30 15.67 7.09
N PHE A 172 -17.19 15.80 6.37
CA PHE A 172 -15.83 15.60 6.87
C PHE A 172 -15.23 16.96 7.25
N PRO A 173 -14.75 17.16 8.49
CA PRO A 173 -14.25 18.46 8.95
C PRO A 173 -13.15 19.08 8.07
N GLU A 174 -12.28 18.26 7.47
CA GLU A 174 -11.12 18.73 6.68
C GLU A 174 -11.30 18.55 5.16
N LEU A 175 -12.27 17.74 4.72
CA LEU A 175 -12.44 17.37 3.31
C LEU A 175 -13.69 17.98 2.68
N GLY A 176 -14.65 18.45 3.48
CA GLY A 176 -15.91 19.00 3.00
C GLY A 176 -17.04 17.97 3.00
N GLU A 177 -18.00 18.14 2.11
CA GLU A 177 -19.20 17.30 2.04
C GLU A 177 -19.02 16.11 1.10
N ALA A 178 -19.70 15.02 1.44
CA ALA A 178 -19.84 13.84 0.60
C ALA A 178 -21.30 13.38 0.59
N GLU A 179 -21.72 12.76 -0.50
CA GLU A 179 -23.04 12.16 -0.65
C GLU A 179 -22.90 10.64 -0.76
N ILE A 180 -23.71 9.92 0.02
CA ILE A 180 -23.89 8.48 -0.08
C ILE A 180 -25.24 8.21 -0.75
N ALA A 181 -25.20 7.55 -1.91
CA ALA A 181 -26.38 7.09 -2.63
C ALA A 181 -26.43 5.55 -2.67
N ILE A 182 -27.62 4.97 -2.75
CA ILE A 182 -27.79 3.53 -2.96
C ILE A 182 -27.52 3.23 -4.43
N LYS A 183 -26.66 2.25 -4.70
CA LYS A 183 -26.36 1.79 -6.05
C LYS A 183 -26.24 0.27 -6.04
N ASP A 184 -26.98 -0.40 -6.93
CA ASP A 184 -27.06 -1.85 -6.99
C ASP A 184 -27.34 -2.49 -5.61
N ASN A 185 -26.43 -3.31 -5.09
CA ASN A 185 -26.50 -3.97 -3.79
C ASN A 185 -25.66 -3.28 -2.69
N GLY A 186 -25.18 -2.07 -2.94
CA GLY A 186 -24.28 -1.35 -2.06
C GLY A 186 -24.57 0.15 -2.00
N LEU A 187 -23.53 0.90 -1.65
CA LEU A 187 -23.56 2.35 -1.52
C LEU A 187 -22.44 2.97 -2.36
N GLU A 188 -22.73 4.06 -3.04
CA GLU A 188 -21.76 4.88 -3.76
C GLU A 188 -21.54 6.19 -3.00
N LEU A 189 -20.30 6.44 -2.58
CA LEU A 189 -19.85 7.67 -1.96
C LEU A 189 -19.24 8.59 -3.04
N SER A 190 -19.65 9.84 -3.08
CA SER A 190 -19.09 10.86 -3.96
C SER A 190 -18.82 12.15 -3.18
N GLY A 191 -17.84 12.95 -3.60
CA GLY A 191 -17.50 14.24 -2.99
C GLY A 191 -16.40 14.94 -3.79
N GLU A 192 -16.26 16.26 -3.67
CA GLU A 192 -15.30 17.04 -4.47
C GLU A 192 -13.83 16.66 -4.20
N PHE A 193 -13.56 16.05 -3.05
CA PHE A 193 -12.22 15.57 -2.66
C PHE A 193 -11.88 14.17 -3.21
N LEU A 194 -12.80 13.53 -3.94
CA LEU A 194 -12.60 12.24 -4.58
C LEU A 194 -12.52 12.43 -6.10
N ASP A 195 -11.50 11.83 -6.73
CA ASP A 195 -11.39 11.81 -8.19
C ASP A 195 -12.49 10.96 -8.83
N ASP A 196 -12.83 9.83 -8.18
CA ASP A 196 -13.85 8.87 -8.61
C ASP A 196 -14.77 8.49 -7.44
N PRO A 197 -16.06 8.18 -7.69
CA PRO A 197 -16.96 7.65 -6.66
C PRO A 197 -16.45 6.32 -6.07
N VAL A 198 -16.61 6.17 -4.76
CA VAL A 198 -16.21 4.98 -4.02
C VAL A 198 -17.41 4.07 -3.79
N PHE A 199 -17.35 2.84 -4.30
CA PHE A 199 -18.41 1.86 -4.13
C PHE A 199 -18.11 0.91 -2.96
N VAL A 200 -19.01 0.88 -1.96
CA VAL A 200 -18.87 0.08 -0.74
C VAL A 200 -19.99 -0.96 -0.60
N LEU A 201 -19.64 -2.12 -0.09
CA LEU A 201 -20.52 -3.28 0.10
C LEU A 201 -20.67 -3.62 1.58
N PRO A 202 -21.87 -4.01 2.04
CA PRO A 202 -22.09 -4.40 3.44
C PRO A 202 -21.40 -5.72 3.79
N GLU A 203 -20.71 -5.76 4.93
CA GLU A 203 -20.26 -7.01 5.57
C GLU A 203 -21.06 -7.28 6.85
N THR A 204 -21.42 -6.23 7.59
CA THR A 204 -22.27 -6.31 8.78
C THR A 204 -23.33 -5.19 8.78
N ASP A 205 -24.03 -4.98 9.90
CA ASP A 205 -24.97 -3.87 10.04
C ASP A 205 -24.28 -2.51 10.25
N SER A 206 -23.00 -2.48 10.58
CA SER A 206 -22.26 -1.23 10.80
C SER A 206 -20.94 -1.18 10.03
N THR A 207 -20.54 -2.25 9.36
CA THR A 207 -19.26 -2.33 8.66
C THR A 207 -19.51 -2.65 7.19
N PHE A 208 -19.00 -1.76 6.34
CA PHE A 208 -18.97 -1.91 4.90
C PHE A 208 -17.51 -1.91 4.46
N PHE A 209 -17.22 -2.43 3.27
CA PHE A 209 -15.90 -2.37 2.69
C PHE A 209 -15.95 -1.86 1.26
N GLU A 210 -14.95 -1.10 0.86
CA GLU A 210 -14.78 -0.68 -0.53
C GLU A 210 -14.49 -1.89 -1.42
N ARG A 211 -15.17 -1.97 -2.57
CA ARG A 211 -15.07 -3.10 -3.50
C ARG A 211 -13.66 -3.28 -4.09
N THR A 212 -12.93 -2.20 -4.32
CA THR A 212 -11.66 -2.23 -5.06
C THR A 212 -10.48 -2.61 -4.18
N ASN A 213 -10.38 -2.05 -2.97
CA ASN A 213 -9.22 -2.22 -2.08
C ASN A 213 -9.55 -2.92 -0.75
N GLY A 214 -10.83 -3.14 -0.44
CA GLY A 214 -11.28 -3.77 0.80
C GLY A 214 -11.13 -2.93 2.06
N GLU A 215 -10.92 -1.61 1.93
CA GLU A 215 -10.88 -0.63 3.02
C GLU A 215 -12.21 -0.57 3.75
N TYR A 216 -12.16 -0.46 5.08
CA TYR A 216 -13.37 -0.54 5.90
C TYR A 216 -14.00 0.83 6.16
N PHE A 217 -15.31 0.87 6.00
CA PHE A 217 -16.21 1.96 6.36
C PHE A 217 -17.04 1.52 7.56
N ASN A 218 -16.75 2.11 8.73
CA ASN A 218 -17.41 1.76 9.98
C ASN A 218 -18.45 2.83 10.33
N PHE A 219 -19.71 2.53 10.07
CA PHE A 219 -20.85 3.39 10.38
C PHE A 219 -21.12 3.44 11.88
N VAL A 220 -21.34 4.66 12.37
CA VAL A 220 -21.75 4.92 13.76
C VAL A 220 -23.27 4.93 13.81
N MET A 221 -23.82 4.12 14.72
CA MET A 221 -25.26 3.93 14.87
C MET A 221 -25.71 4.44 16.25
N GLU A 222 -26.68 5.36 16.26
CA GLU A 222 -27.33 5.82 17.49
C GLU A 222 -28.84 5.58 17.39
N LYS A 223 -29.41 4.87 18.38
CA LYS A 223 -30.85 4.54 18.43
C LYS A 223 -31.38 3.93 17.12
N GLY A 224 -30.55 3.12 16.45
CA GLY A 224 -30.89 2.43 15.19
C GLY A 224 -30.77 3.29 13.93
N LYS A 225 -30.22 4.51 14.01
CA LYS A 225 -29.95 5.37 12.85
C LYS A 225 -28.46 5.63 12.69
N VAL A 226 -28.03 5.73 11.44
CA VAL A 226 -26.65 6.13 11.10
C VAL A 226 -26.47 7.62 11.43
N THR A 227 -25.47 7.95 12.24
CA THR A 227 -25.09 9.33 12.57
C THR A 227 -23.77 9.76 11.94
N GLY A 228 -23.02 8.81 11.37
CA GLY A 228 -21.72 9.08 10.76
C GLY A 228 -21.01 7.80 10.34
N PHE A 229 -19.77 7.91 9.91
CA PHE A 229 -18.88 6.76 9.70
C PHE A 229 -17.41 7.14 9.85
N LYS A 230 -16.57 6.13 10.03
CA LYS A 230 -15.11 6.25 10.09
C LYS A 230 -14.48 5.44 8.97
N VAL A 231 -13.50 6.03 8.29
CA VAL A 231 -12.67 5.39 7.26
C VAL A 231 -11.23 5.82 7.47
N GLN A 232 -10.32 4.87 7.67
CA GLN A 232 -8.95 5.13 8.08
C GLN A 232 -8.87 6.10 9.28
N ARG A 233 -8.22 7.26 9.09
CA ARG A 233 -8.11 8.33 10.09
C ARG A 233 -9.25 9.35 10.04
N PHE A 234 -10.12 9.26 9.04
CA PHE A 234 -11.16 10.24 8.78
C PHE A 234 -12.48 9.82 9.43
N GLU A 235 -13.24 10.82 9.85
CA GLU A 235 -14.57 10.66 10.44
C GLU A 235 -15.52 11.66 9.78
N ALA A 236 -16.69 11.15 9.40
CA ALA A 236 -17.75 11.95 8.80
C ALA A 236 -19.02 11.87 9.64
N SER A 237 -19.69 13.01 9.81
CA SER A 237 -20.99 13.08 10.49
C SER A 237 -22.10 13.21 9.45
N LYS A 238 -23.20 12.47 9.62
CA LYS A 238 -24.38 12.57 8.75
C LYS A 238 -25.09 13.89 9.04
N ILE A 239 -25.37 14.66 7.99
CA ILE A 239 -26.00 15.99 8.08
C ILE A 239 -27.40 16.02 7.44
N GLU A 240 -27.69 15.13 6.49
CA GLU A 240 -29.01 14.94 5.85
C GLU A 240 -29.31 13.46 5.62
#